data_AF-B8XXL5-F1
#
_entry.id   AF-B8XXL5-F1
#
_cell.length_a   1.000
_cell.length_b   1.000
_cell.length_c   1.000
_cell.angle_alpha   90.00
_cell.angle_beta   90.00
_cell.angle_gamma   90.00
#
_symmetry.space_group_name_H-M   'P 1'
#
loop_
_entity.id
_entity.type
_entity.pdbx_description
1 polymer ?
#
loop_
_entity_poly.entity_id
_entity_poly.type
_entity_poly.pdbx_seq_one_letter_code
_entity_poly.pdbx_strand_id
1 'polypeptide(L)'
;FPRYQIGESIPPSCRPIFEKLGVWDKIEAHGFQPKGGAYFAWGPEEWEVRFTDQGSDNTNAFQVIRSEFDQLLLDHARSLGVEVVEGITVRDIEFDGDRAVAANWQETKDADKGGRIVFDQLVDASGRGGVLATRYLRSRRFHDVFRNVAAWSYWKGARPLGKGPDGAIAVCSVPNGWCWPIP
;
A
#
# COMPACT_ATOMS: atom_id res chain seq x y z
N PHE A 1 11.68 8.04 2.86
CA PHE A 1 10.32 8.53 3.01
C PHE A 1 10.39 10.04 3.28
N PRO A 2 9.34 10.78 2.92
CA PRO A 2 8.20 10.34 2.12
C PRO A 2 8.63 9.88 0.72
N ARG A 3 7.87 8.98 0.08
CA ARG A 3 8.10 8.57 -1.31
C ARG A 3 6.78 8.30 -2.02
N TYR A 4 6.75 8.51 -3.33
CA TYR A 4 5.60 8.17 -4.16
C TYR A 4 5.32 6.66 -4.17
N GLN A 5 4.04 6.28 -4.19
CA GLN A 5 3.56 4.92 -4.40
C GLN A 5 2.07 4.92 -4.80
N ILE A 6 1.68 4.04 -5.72
CA ILE A 6 0.25 3.84 -6.08
C ILE A 6 -0.44 2.88 -5.11
N GLY A 7 -1.77 3.03 -4.96
CA GLY A 7 -2.63 2.18 -4.14
C GLY A 7 -3.18 2.94 -2.94
N GLU A 8 -4.15 3.81 -3.20
CA GLU A 8 -4.58 4.90 -2.30
C GLU A 8 -5.91 4.62 -1.59
N SER A 9 -6.65 3.59 -2.01
CA SER A 9 -7.97 3.29 -1.46
C SER A 9 -7.91 2.21 -0.37
N ILE A 10 -8.01 2.62 0.89
CA ILE A 10 -7.92 1.72 2.06
C ILE A 10 -9.32 1.25 2.48
N PRO A 11 -9.61 -0.06 2.53
CA PRO A 11 -10.93 -0.58 2.91
C PRO A 11 -11.12 -0.72 4.44
N PRO A 12 -12.38 -0.88 4.91
CA PRO A 12 -12.70 -1.10 6.33
C PRO A 12 -12.00 -2.30 6.95
N SER A 13 -11.71 -3.33 6.16
CA SER A 13 -11.02 -4.54 6.63
C SER A 13 -9.60 -4.26 7.17
N CYS A 14 -9.01 -3.11 6.87
CA CYS A 14 -7.72 -2.71 7.43
C CYS A 14 -7.83 -2.10 8.82
N ARG A 15 -8.99 -1.56 9.22
CA ARG A 15 -9.17 -0.91 10.53
C ARG A 15 -8.80 -1.83 11.71
N PRO A 16 -9.28 -3.09 11.80
CA PRO A 16 -8.89 -3.97 12.91
C PRO A 16 -7.38 -4.23 13.02
N ILE A 17 -6.68 -4.20 11.88
CA ILE A 17 -5.22 -4.33 11.84
C ILE A 17 -4.58 -3.06 12.41
N PHE A 18 -5.03 -1.87 12.00
CA PHE A 18 -4.50 -0.61 12.50
C PHE A 18 -4.80 -0.36 13.99
N GLU A 19 -5.97 -0.78 14.47
CA GLU A 19 -6.31 -0.76 15.90
C GLU A 19 -5.38 -1.68 16.68
N LYS A 20 -5.15 -2.91 16.19
CA LYS A 20 -4.20 -3.84 16.82
C LYS A 20 -2.75 -3.32 16.80
N LEU A 21 -2.38 -2.56 15.78
CA LEU A 21 -1.08 -1.89 15.69
C LEU A 21 -1.02 -0.59 16.52
N GLY A 22 -2.15 -0.10 17.07
CA GLY A 22 -2.19 1.14 17.86
C GLY A 22 -2.03 2.41 17.04
N VAL A 23 -2.21 2.35 15.71
CA VAL A 23 -1.98 3.49 14.79
C VAL A 23 -3.28 4.13 14.29
N TRP A 24 -4.43 3.52 14.56
CA TRP A 24 -5.74 3.98 14.08
C TRP A 24 -6.01 5.46 14.38
N ASP A 25 -5.88 5.88 15.64
CA ASP A 25 -6.16 7.27 16.05
C ASP A 25 -5.27 8.29 15.32
N LYS A 26 -4.02 7.91 15.01
CA LYS A 26 -3.11 8.76 14.21
C LYS A 26 -3.58 8.88 12.76
N ILE A 27 -4.09 7.80 12.17
CA ILE A 27 -4.64 7.79 10.81
C ILE A 27 -5.91 8.65 10.75
N GLU A 28 -6.81 8.47 11.71
CA GLU A 28 -8.06 9.25 11.80
C GLU A 28 -7.78 10.74 11.99
N ALA A 29 -6.79 11.09 12.82
CA ALA A 29 -6.39 12.48 13.06
C ALA A 29 -5.60 13.13 11.93
N HIS A 30 -5.02 12.36 10.99
CA HIS A 30 -4.20 12.91 9.88
C HIS A 30 -5.02 13.76 8.91
N GLY A 31 -6.33 13.51 8.80
CA GLY A 31 -7.22 14.24 7.90
C GLY A 31 -7.24 13.70 6.47
N PHE A 32 -6.98 12.40 6.28
CA PHE A 32 -7.24 11.73 5.00
C PHE A 32 -8.72 11.79 4.63
N GLN A 33 -9.03 11.73 3.33
CA GLN A 33 -10.40 11.76 2.84
C GLN A 33 -11.18 10.53 3.33
N PRO A 34 -12.26 10.69 4.12
CA PRO A 34 -13.12 9.59 4.52
C PRO A 34 -13.71 8.90 3.30
N LYS A 35 -13.76 7.57 3.31
CA LYS A 35 -14.31 6.75 2.25
C LYS A 35 -15.56 6.03 2.76
N GLY A 36 -16.73 6.47 2.34
CA GLY A 36 -18.02 5.88 2.72
C GLY A 36 -18.37 4.58 2.01
N GLY A 37 -17.62 4.21 0.97
CA GLY A 37 -17.92 3.02 0.18
C GLY A 37 -17.17 2.89 -1.14
N ALA A 38 -17.80 2.19 -2.07
CA ALA A 38 -17.38 2.07 -3.46
C ALA A 38 -18.59 2.15 -4.38
N TYR A 39 -18.41 2.77 -5.54
CA TYR A 39 -19.40 2.81 -6.61
C TYR A 39 -18.87 2.04 -7.82
N PHE A 40 -19.73 1.26 -8.47
CA PHE A 40 -19.38 0.46 -9.63
C PHE A 40 -20.31 0.81 -10.78
N ALA A 41 -19.72 1.01 -11.96
CA ALA A 41 -20.42 1.04 -13.23
C ALA A 41 -19.77 0.01 -14.15
N TRP A 42 -20.41 -1.14 -14.32
CA TRP A 42 -19.80 -2.29 -15.00
C TRP A 42 -20.71 -2.83 -16.09
N GLY A 43 -20.34 -2.60 -17.35
CA GLY A 43 -21.21 -2.86 -18.49
C GLY A 43 -22.54 -2.09 -18.34
N PRO A 44 -23.69 -2.77 -18.42
CA PRO A 44 -25.00 -2.13 -18.25
C PRO A 44 -25.41 -1.96 -16.77
N GLU A 45 -24.65 -2.49 -15.82
CA GLU A 45 -25.03 -2.53 -14.41
C GLU A 45 -24.34 -1.43 -13.61
N GLU A 46 -25.07 -0.87 -12.64
CA GLU A 46 -24.54 0.06 -11.66
C GLU A 46 -24.95 -0.40 -10.26
N TRP A 47 -24.00 -0.36 -9.32
CA TRP A 47 -24.29 -0.64 -7.91
C TRP A 47 -23.32 0.09 -6.99
N GLU A 48 -23.69 0.13 -5.72
CA GLU A 48 -22.88 0.72 -4.66
C GLU A 48 -22.67 -0.28 -3.53
N VAL A 49 -21.53 -0.14 -2.86
CA VAL A 49 -21.23 -0.81 -1.60
C VAL A 49 -21.09 0.29 -0.56
N ARG A 50 -22.03 0.33 0.40
CA ARG A 50 -21.98 1.22 1.55
C ARG A 50 -21.28 0.54 2.70
N PHE A 51 -20.35 1.23 3.34
CA PHE A 51 -19.64 0.67 4.49
C PHE A 51 -20.44 0.78 5.80
N THR A 52 -21.44 1.67 5.86
CA THR A 52 -22.42 1.73 6.96
C THR A 52 -23.15 0.40 7.13
N ASP A 53 -23.45 -0.28 6.03
CA ASP A 53 -24.18 -1.56 6.03
C ASP A 53 -23.33 -2.72 6.54
N GLN A 54 -22.01 -2.51 6.73
CA GLN A 54 -21.08 -3.48 7.30
C GLN A 54 -20.98 -3.38 8.82
N GLY A 55 -21.91 -2.70 9.48
CA GLY A 55 -22.05 -2.68 10.93
C GLY A 55 -21.17 -1.65 11.64
N SER A 56 -20.78 -0.57 10.97
CA SER A 56 -20.05 0.52 11.60
C SER A 56 -20.75 1.86 11.46
N ASP A 57 -20.99 2.49 12.59
CA ASP A 57 -21.60 3.82 12.67
C ASP A 57 -20.61 4.96 12.36
N ASN A 58 -19.31 4.66 12.22
CA ASN A 58 -18.21 5.63 12.08
C ASN A 58 -17.34 5.39 10.82
N THR A 59 -16.54 6.39 10.44
CA THR A 59 -15.57 6.30 9.34
C THR A 59 -14.57 5.17 9.59
N ASN A 60 -14.52 4.19 8.68
CA ASN A 60 -13.66 3.01 8.80
C ASN A 60 -12.65 2.84 7.67
N ALA A 61 -12.69 3.75 6.70
CA ALA A 61 -11.94 3.63 5.47
C ALA A 61 -11.53 5.03 4.99
N PHE A 62 -10.41 5.09 4.28
CA PHE A 62 -9.83 6.35 3.84
C PHE A 62 -9.29 6.22 2.42
N GLN A 63 -9.36 7.32 1.67
CA GLN A 63 -8.48 7.56 0.53
C GLN A 63 -7.25 8.28 1.04
N VAL A 64 -6.06 7.72 0.80
CA VAL A 64 -4.82 8.19 1.42
C VAL A 64 -3.81 8.65 0.38
N ILE A 65 -3.03 9.67 0.72
CA ILE A 65 -1.82 10.01 -0.02
C ILE A 65 -0.71 9.08 0.48
N ARG A 66 -0.29 8.13 -0.37
CA ARG A 66 0.60 7.04 0.05
C ARG A 66 1.95 7.48 0.60
N SER A 67 2.48 8.59 0.12
CA SER A 67 3.74 9.14 0.65
C SER A 67 3.62 9.57 2.11
N GLU A 68 2.45 10.06 2.52
CA GLU A 68 2.15 10.50 3.89
C GLU A 68 1.69 9.32 4.75
N PHE A 69 0.81 8.48 4.21
CA PHE A 69 0.30 7.29 4.91
C PHE A 69 1.42 6.32 5.28
N ASP A 70 2.30 5.99 4.33
CA ASP A 70 3.40 5.06 4.60
C ASP A 70 4.42 5.68 5.57
N GLN A 71 4.67 7.00 5.49
CA GLN A 71 5.53 7.71 6.45
C GLN A 71 4.92 7.67 7.85
N LEU A 72 3.62 7.93 7.99
CA LEU A 72 2.90 7.87 9.26
C LEU A 72 3.02 6.48 9.90
N LEU A 73 2.83 5.41 9.11
CA LEU A 73 3.00 4.04 9.59
C LEU A 73 4.45 3.75 10.02
N LEU A 74 5.43 4.22 9.24
CA LEU A 74 6.85 4.02 9.53
C LEU A 74 7.30 4.77 10.80
N ASP A 75 6.86 6.01 10.96
CA ASP A 75 7.13 6.83 12.15
C ASP A 75 6.40 6.31 13.37
N HIS A 76 5.21 5.74 13.19
CA HIS A 76 4.54 5.02 14.26
C HIS A 76 5.40 3.83 14.73
N ALA A 77 5.93 3.02 13.80
CA ALA A 77 6.83 1.92 14.16
C ALA A 77 8.08 2.43 14.92
N ARG A 78 8.71 3.52 14.46
CA ARG A 78 9.82 4.17 15.19
C ARG A 78 9.43 4.56 16.60
N SER A 79 8.25 5.15 16.78
CA SER A 79 7.78 5.58 18.10
C SER A 79 7.56 4.42 19.08
N LEU A 80 7.43 3.19 18.56
CA LEU A 80 7.35 1.96 19.35
C LEU A 80 8.72 1.29 19.56
N GLY A 81 9.82 1.93 19.14
CA GLY A 81 11.18 1.43 19.33
C GLY A 81 11.74 0.58 18.19
N VAL A 82 11.06 0.52 17.03
CA VAL A 82 11.62 -0.13 15.84
C VAL A 82 12.77 0.70 15.29
N GLU A 83 13.94 0.08 15.10
CA GLU A 83 15.04 0.69 14.36
C GLU A 83 14.68 0.76 12.88
N VAL A 84 14.58 1.98 12.35
CA VAL A 84 14.27 2.22 10.94
C VAL A 84 15.41 2.99 10.30
N VAL A 85 16.15 2.30 9.45
CA VAL A 85 17.22 2.87 8.63
C VAL A 85 16.69 3.16 7.23
N GLU A 86 16.64 4.43 6.88
CA GLU A 86 16.23 4.89 5.56
C GLU A 86 17.43 5.21 4.67
N GLY A 87 17.18 5.37 3.37
CA GLY A 87 18.22 5.76 2.42
C GLY A 87 19.20 4.64 2.09
N ILE A 88 18.92 3.40 2.50
CA ILE A 88 19.69 2.20 2.14
C ILE A 88 18.86 1.25 1.27
N THR A 89 19.54 0.43 0.47
CA THR A 89 18.92 -0.64 -0.34
C THR A 89 19.64 -1.95 -0.08
N VAL A 90 18.89 -2.99 0.28
CA VAL A 90 19.41 -4.36 0.35
C VAL A 90 19.78 -4.84 -1.06
N ARG A 91 21.04 -5.26 -1.24
CA ARG A 91 21.59 -5.73 -2.52
C ARG A 91 21.54 -7.24 -2.63
N ASP A 92 21.97 -7.92 -1.58
CA ASP A 92 21.99 -9.37 -1.51
C ASP A 92 21.77 -9.87 -0.07
N ILE A 93 21.43 -11.15 0.01
CA ILE A 93 21.15 -11.88 1.24
C ILE A 93 22.14 -13.04 1.30
N GLU A 94 22.83 -13.14 2.42
CA GLU A 94 23.73 -14.24 2.73
C GLU A 94 22.95 -15.39 3.37
N PHE A 95 23.32 -16.61 2.99
CA PHE A 95 22.71 -17.84 3.49
C PHE A 95 23.75 -18.76 4.11
N ASP A 96 23.34 -19.44 5.18
CA ASP A 96 24.02 -20.60 5.76
C ASP A 96 23.11 -21.82 5.53
N GLY A 97 23.48 -22.66 4.56
CA GLY A 97 22.55 -23.64 3.98
C GLY A 97 21.32 -22.95 3.40
N ASP A 98 20.14 -23.31 3.90
CA ASP A 98 18.85 -22.73 3.48
C ASP A 98 18.39 -21.55 4.35
N ARG A 99 19.16 -21.19 5.39
CA ARG A 99 18.78 -20.12 6.33
C ARG A 99 19.42 -18.80 5.91
N ALA A 100 18.61 -17.75 5.72
CA ALA A 100 19.12 -16.39 5.56
C ALA A 100 19.73 -15.90 6.89
N VAL A 101 20.95 -15.37 6.85
CA VAL A 101 21.72 -15.00 8.07
C VAL A 101 22.18 -13.55 8.09
N ALA A 102 22.31 -12.92 6.93
CA ALA A 102 22.70 -11.52 6.83
C ALA A 102 22.23 -10.89 5.52
N ALA A 103 22.25 -9.57 5.46
CA ALA A 103 21.98 -8.79 4.26
C ALA A 103 23.09 -7.76 4.06
N ASN A 104 23.57 -7.66 2.82
CA ASN A 104 24.45 -6.58 2.39
C ASN A 104 23.59 -5.44 1.83
N TRP A 105 23.86 -4.24 2.31
CA TRP A 105 23.12 -3.03 1.91
C TRP A 105 24.08 -1.96 1.40
N GLN A 106 23.53 -1.02 0.64
CA GLN A 106 24.26 0.12 0.10
C GLN A 106 23.42 1.39 0.27
N GLU A 107 24.05 2.54 0.51
CA GLU A 107 23.36 3.82 0.50
C GLU A 107 22.81 4.12 -0.90
N THR A 108 21.66 4.79 -0.94
CA THR A 108 20.97 5.17 -2.17
C THR A 108 21.61 6.37 -2.86
N LYS A 109 22.36 7.20 -2.12
CA LYS A 109 23.00 8.42 -2.62
C LYS A 109 24.49 8.26 -2.89
N ASP A 110 25.10 7.20 -2.36
CA ASP A 110 26.54 6.94 -2.45
C ASP A 110 26.75 5.44 -2.58
N ALA A 111 27.11 4.98 -3.77
CA ALA A 111 27.30 3.56 -4.04
C ALA A 111 28.57 3.01 -3.36
N ASP A 112 29.52 3.86 -2.96
CA ASP A 112 30.73 3.36 -2.31
C ASP A 112 30.50 3.10 -0.81
N LYS A 113 29.35 3.54 -0.28
CA LYS A 113 28.94 3.30 1.11
C LYS A 113 27.95 2.16 1.20
N GLY A 114 28.32 1.16 1.98
CA GLY A 114 27.47 0.02 2.29
C GLY A 114 27.89 -0.65 3.59
N GLY A 115 27.20 -1.73 3.90
CA GLY A 115 27.45 -2.49 5.11
C GLY A 115 26.72 -3.82 5.11
N ARG A 116 26.85 -4.51 6.24
CA ARG A 116 26.29 -5.83 6.47
C ARG A 116 25.48 -5.83 7.75
N ILE A 117 24.28 -6.41 7.71
CA ILE A 117 23.40 -6.57 8.87
C ILE A 117 23.17 -8.06 9.08
N VAL A 118 23.45 -8.57 10.28
CA VAL A 118 23.20 -9.95 10.69
C VAL A 118 21.83 -10.04 11.36
N PHE A 119 21.11 -11.14 11.12
CA PHE A 119 19.79 -11.37 11.71
C PHE A 119 19.50 -12.87 11.88
N ASP A 120 18.55 -13.17 12.75
CA ASP A 120 18.03 -14.52 12.93
C ASP A 120 16.86 -14.85 12.00
N GLN A 121 16.08 -13.82 11.65
CA GLN A 121 14.86 -13.92 10.87
C GLN A 121 14.80 -12.79 9.84
N LEU A 122 14.25 -13.09 8.66
CA LEU A 122 14.09 -12.16 7.57
C LEU A 122 12.64 -12.15 7.08
N VAL A 123 12.06 -10.95 6.99
CA VAL A 123 10.76 -10.71 6.34
C VAL A 123 10.99 -9.85 5.11
N ASP A 124 10.72 -10.40 3.92
CA ASP A 124 10.83 -9.64 2.67
C ASP A 124 9.55 -8.81 2.42
N ALA A 125 9.61 -7.54 2.79
CA ALA A 125 8.56 -6.54 2.54
C ALA A 125 8.89 -5.60 1.35
N SER A 126 9.76 -6.03 0.41
CA SER A 126 10.20 -5.20 -0.73
C SER A 126 9.16 -4.99 -1.84
N GLY A 127 7.89 -5.35 -1.59
CA GLY A 127 6.77 -5.16 -2.50
C GLY A 127 6.96 -5.91 -3.84
N ARG A 128 6.66 -5.23 -4.96
CA ARG A 128 6.80 -5.81 -6.31
C ARG A 128 8.24 -6.22 -6.64
N GLY A 129 9.24 -5.66 -5.96
CA GLY A 129 10.63 -6.11 -6.07
C GLY A 129 10.77 -7.59 -5.70
N GLY A 130 10.27 -7.96 -4.52
CA GLY A 130 10.28 -9.33 -4.01
C GLY A 130 11.67 -9.94 -4.08
N VAL A 131 12.63 -9.36 -3.36
CA VAL A 131 14.05 -9.75 -3.35
C VAL A 131 14.23 -11.26 -3.19
N LEU A 132 13.58 -11.88 -2.18
CA LEU A 132 13.62 -13.32 -1.94
C LEU A 132 12.93 -14.09 -3.07
N ALA A 133 11.68 -13.74 -3.36
CA ALA A 133 10.83 -14.46 -4.30
C ALA A 133 11.40 -14.48 -5.73
N THR A 134 12.13 -13.43 -6.14
CA THR A 134 12.66 -13.29 -7.49
C THR A 134 14.09 -13.79 -7.61
N ARG A 135 15.00 -13.39 -6.72
CA ARG A 135 16.44 -13.64 -6.88
C ARG A 135 16.85 -15.01 -6.36
N TYR A 136 16.28 -15.43 -5.22
CA TYR A 136 16.74 -16.62 -4.49
C TYR A 136 15.79 -17.79 -4.68
N LEU A 137 14.51 -17.61 -4.34
CA LEU A 137 13.52 -18.69 -4.35
C LEU A 137 12.98 -18.98 -5.75
N ARG A 138 13.05 -18.00 -6.66
CA ARG A 138 12.49 -18.05 -8.03
C ARG A 138 11.04 -18.57 -8.05
N SER A 139 10.26 -18.18 -7.04
CA SER A 139 8.93 -18.71 -6.75
C SER A 139 7.80 -17.84 -7.29
N ARG A 140 8.12 -16.67 -7.87
CA ARG A 140 7.11 -15.79 -8.48
C ARG A 140 6.43 -16.47 -9.66
N ARG A 141 5.11 -16.57 -9.61
CA ARG A 141 4.25 -17.05 -10.69
C ARG A 141 3.25 -15.97 -11.07
N PHE A 142 3.13 -15.69 -12.35
CA PHE A 142 2.13 -14.74 -12.87
C PHE A 142 0.84 -15.49 -13.19
N HIS A 143 -0.29 -14.85 -12.91
CA HIS A 143 -1.58 -15.35 -13.34
C HIS A 143 -1.75 -15.07 -14.84
N ASP A 144 -2.30 -16.03 -15.59
CA ASP A 144 -2.44 -15.89 -17.05
C ASP A 144 -3.49 -14.86 -17.45
N VAL A 145 -4.56 -14.74 -16.65
CA VAL A 145 -5.66 -13.79 -16.89
C VAL A 145 -5.32 -12.36 -16.44
N PHE A 146 -4.73 -12.17 -15.26
CA PHE A 146 -4.55 -10.84 -14.66
C PHE A 146 -3.21 -10.19 -15.06
N ARG A 147 -2.97 -10.10 -16.37
CA ARG A 147 -1.78 -9.46 -16.96
C ARG A 147 -2.07 -8.01 -17.32
N ASN A 148 -2.68 -7.28 -16.38
CA ASN A 148 -3.14 -5.92 -16.59
C ASN A 148 -1.98 -4.93 -16.58
N VAL A 149 -2.09 -3.88 -17.40
CA VAL A 149 -1.22 -2.70 -17.36
C VAL A 149 -2.07 -1.52 -16.88
N ALA A 150 -1.49 -0.72 -15.99
CA ALA A 150 -2.11 0.45 -15.43
C ALA A 150 -1.39 1.71 -15.93
N ALA A 151 -2.16 2.72 -16.32
CA ALA A 151 -1.69 4.08 -16.55
C ALA A 151 -2.59 5.02 -15.75
N TRP A 152 -1.99 6.01 -15.08
CA TRP A 152 -2.71 6.88 -14.16
C TRP A 152 -2.07 8.27 -14.11
N SER A 153 -2.82 9.24 -13.60
CA SER A 153 -2.38 10.61 -13.34
C SER A 153 -3.18 11.17 -12.17
N TYR A 154 -2.90 12.41 -11.80
CA TYR A 154 -3.65 13.17 -10.80
C TYR A 154 -4.31 14.37 -11.46
N TRP A 155 -5.51 14.72 -10.98
CA TRP A 155 -6.28 15.86 -11.47
C TRP A 155 -6.67 16.76 -10.30
N LYS A 156 -6.64 18.08 -10.53
CA LYS A 156 -7.08 19.08 -9.57
C LYS A 156 -8.35 19.75 -10.08
N GLY A 157 -9.32 19.96 -9.19
CA GLY A 157 -10.62 20.57 -9.56
C GLY A 157 -11.51 19.65 -10.40
N ALA A 158 -11.25 18.33 -10.37
CA ALA A 158 -12.18 17.36 -10.92
C ALA A 158 -13.51 17.44 -10.17
N ARG A 159 -14.62 17.24 -10.88
CA ARG A 159 -15.94 17.19 -10.24
C ARG A 159 -16.02 15.91 -9.39
N PRO A 160 -16.53 15.97 -8.16
CA PRO A 160 -16.79 14.78 -7.36
C PRO A 160 -17.71 13.81 -8.10
N LEU A 161 -17.63 12.53 -7.74
CA LEU A 161 -18.54 11.52 -8.26
C LEU A 161 -19.97 11.90 -7.87
N GLY A 162 -20.85 12.09 -8.86
CA GLY A 162 -22.26 12.45 -8.62
C GLY A 162 -23.15 11.27 -8.20
N LYS A 163 -22.56 10.11 -7.90
CA LYS A 163 -23.23 8.86 -7.55
C LYS A 163 -22.42 8.13 -6.48
N GLY A 164 -23.08 7.23 -5.75
CA GLY A 164 -22.43 6.42 -4.72
C GLY A 164 -22.25 7.14 -3.38
N PRO A 165 -21.63 6.45 -2.40
CA PRO A 165 -21.38 7.00 -1.07
C PRO A 165 -20.33 8.12 -1.07
N ASP A 166 -20.37 9.01 -0.08
CA ASP A 166 -19.41 10.11 0.04
C ASP A 166 -17.96 9.61 0.11
N GLY A 167 -17.06 10.25 -0.64
CA GLY A 167 -15.65 9.89 -0.72
C GLY A 167 -15.35 8.49 -1.31
N ALA A 168 -16.36 7.85 -1.92
CA ALA A 168 -16.19 6.55 -2.54
C ALA A 168 -15.16 6.58 -3.69
N ILE A 169 -14.48 5.45 -3.85
CA ILE A 169 -13.83 5.12 -5.12
C ILE A 169 -14.91 4.79 -6.14
N ALA A 170 -14.75 5.20 -7.40
CA ALA A 170 -15.51 4.62 -8.51
C ALA A 170 -14.69 3.54 -9.21
N VAL A 171 -15.35 2.49 -9.69
CA VAL A 171 -14.76 1.48 -10.56
C VAL A 171 -15.65 1.37 -11.80
N CYS A 172 -15.18 1.92 -12.91
CA CYS A 172 -15.97 2.05 -14.11
C CYS A 172 -15.36 1.24 -15.24
N SER A 173 -16.08 0.25 -15.78
CA SER A 173 -15.64 -0.52 -16.94
C SER A 173 -15.58 0.35 -18.19
N VAL A 174 -14.59 0.10 -19.03
CA VAL A 174 -14.46 0.65 -20.39
C VAL A 174 -14.20 -0.52 -21.36
N PRO A 175 -14.33 -0.35 -22.69
CA PRO A 175 -14.28 -1.48 -23.63
C PRO A 175 -13.05 -2.41 -23.48
N ASN A 176 -11.90 -1.87 -23.04
CA ASN A 176 -10.65 -2.61 -22.88
C ASN A 176 -10.09 -2.57 -21.45
N GLY A 177 -10.93 -2.40 -20.43
CA GLY A 177 -10.47 -2.37 -19.04
C GLY A 177 -11.42 -1.64 -18.10
N TRP A 178 -10.86 -0.86 -17.18
CA TRP A 178 -11.62 -0.08 -16.21
C TRP A 178 -10.79 1.11 -15.72
N CYS A 179 -11.43 2.13 -15.18
CA CYS A 179 -10.78 3.25 -14.52
C CYS A 179 -11.19 3.35 -13.05
N TRP A 180 -10.34 4.03 -12.26
CA TRP A 180 -10.57 4.25 -10.84
C TRP A 180 -10.38 5.73 -10.46
N PRO A 181 -11.42 6.58 -10.54
CA PRO A 181 -11.34 7.87 -9.88
C PRO A 181 -11.40 7.67 -8.35
N ILE A 182 -10.38 8.17 -7.68
CA ILE A 182 -10.27 8.26 -6.22
C ILE A 182 -10.20 9.76 -5.88
N PRO A 183 -11.10 10.28 -5.04
CA PRO A 183 -11.06 11.68 -4.60
C PRO A 183 -9.89 11.94 -3.63
#